data_AF-A0A956IAP2-F1
#
_entry.id   AF-A0A956IAP2-F1
#
_cell.length_a   1.000
_cell.length_b   1.000
_cell.length_c   1.000
_cell.angle_alpha   90.00
_cell.angle_beta   90.00
_cell.angle_gamma   90.00
#
_symmetry.space_group_name_H-M   'P 1'
#
loop_
_entity.id
_entity.type
_entity.pdbx_description
1 polymer ?
#
loop_
_entity_poly.entity_id
_entity_poly.type
_entity_poly.pdbx_seq_one_letter_code
_entity_poly.pdbx_strand_id
1 'polypeptide(L)'
;MTHEALVLGLLDVLLSLADRPATASRLGTRLGVSPLRVAEGLLHLERRGLVDAGKARLTLRGLAIATALRAAREERRADLVAA
;
A
#
# COMPACT_ATOMS: atom_id res chain seq x y z
N MET A 1 5.11 13.86 -1.89
CA MET A 1 4.09 12.80 -2.09
C MET A 1 2.75 13.27 -1.53
N THR A 2 1.65 13.11 -2.28
CA THR A 2 0.28 13.42 -1.80
C THR A 2 -0.22 12.34 -0.84
N HIS A 3 -1.30 12.62 -0.09
CA HIS A 3 -1.89 11.62 0.81
C HIS A 3 -2.43 10.41 0.04
N GLU A 4 -3.09 10.64 -1.10
CA GLU A 4 -3.57 9.58 -1.98
C GLU A 4 -2.43 8.69 -2.50
N ALA A 5 -1.34 9.30 -3.01
CA ALA A 5 -0.18 8.56 -3.48
C ALA A 5 0.47 7.72 -2.36
N LEU A 6 0.48 8.23 -1.13
CA LEU A 6 0.94 7.49 0.05
C LEU A 6 0.08 6.25 0.31
N VAL A 7 -1.24 6.42 0.38
CA VAL A 7 -2.18 5.33 0.70
C VAL A 7 -2.08 4.23 -0.35
N LEU A 8 -2.05 4.61 -1.62
CA LEU A 8 -1.93 3.66 -2.72
C LEU A 8 -0.54 2.99 -2.75
N GLY A 9 0.53 3.72 -2.43
CA GLY A 9 1.88 3.16 -2.32
C GLY A 9 2.01 2.18 -1.16
N LEU A 10 1.36 2.45 -0.02
CA LEU A 10 1.33 1.54 1.12
C LEU A 10 0.64 0.22 0.74
N LEU A 11 -0.50 0.26 0.06
CA LEU A 11 -1.18 -0.97 -0.39
C LEU A 11 -0.28 -1.84 -1.28
N ASP A 12 0.45 -1.21 -2.21
CA ASP A 12 1.31 -1.91 -3.17
C ASP A 12 2.57 -2.51 -2.51
N VAL A 13 3.20 -1.75 -1.61
CA VAL A 13 4.36 -2.23 -0.84
C VAL A 13 3.96 -3.38 0.10
N LEU A 14 2.83 -3.24 0.80
CA LEU A 14 2.34 -4.28 1.70
C LEU A 14 1.95 -5.56 0.95
N LEU A 15 1.33 -5.42 -0.23
CA LEU A 15 1.05 -6.55 -1.12
C LEU A 15 2.35 -7.29 -1.52
N SER A 16 3.38 -6.53 -1.89
CA SER A 16 4.67 -7.08 -2.32
C SER A 16 5.47 -7.75 -1.19
N LEU A 17 5.11 -7.49 0.06
CA LEU A 17 5.76 -8.12 1.22
C LEU A 17 5.20 -9.50 1.55
N ALA A 18 4.00 -9.85 1.07
CA ALA A 18 3.39 -11.18 1.18
C ALA A 18 3.59 -11.81 2.58
N ASP A 19 3.17 -11.10 3.63
CA ASP A 19 3.27 -11.42 5.07
C ASP A 19 4.60 -11.20 5.79
N ARG A 20 5.64 -10.74 5.09
CA ARG A 20 6.88 -10.36 5.79
C ARG A 20 6.62 -9.20 6.74
N PRO A 21 7.06 -9.31 8.02
CA PRO A 21 6.84 -8.26 9.00
C PRO A 21 7.52 -6.95 8.55
N ALA A 22 6.75 -5.87 8.62
CA ALA A 22 7.19 -4.54 8.25
C ALA A 22 7.03 -3.58 9.42
N THR A 23 7.87 -2.54 9.42
CA THR A 23 7.77 -1.44 10.38
C THR A 23 7.52 -0.14 9.60
N ALA A 24 6.91 0.85 10.26
CA ALA A 24 6.68 2.16 9.66
C ALA A 24 8.00 2.78 9.11
N SER A 25 9.12 2.56 9.80
CA SER A 25 10.44 3.02 9.32
C SER A 25 10.87 2.35 8.02
N ARG A 26 10.76 1.03 7.91
CA ARG A 26 11.14 0.29 6.68
C ARG A 26 10.25 0.68 5.50
N LEU A 27 8.95 0.83 5.75
CA LEU A 27 8.00 1.30 4.75
C LEU A 27 8.31 2.74 4.33
N GLY A 28 8.65 3.61 5.28
CA GLY A 28 9.03 4.99 5.04
C GLY A 28 10.28 5.12 4.17
N THR A 29 11.31 4.33 4.43
CA THR A 29 12.51 4.26 3.58
C THR A 29 12.17 3.84 2.16
N ARG A 30 11.30 2.84 1.95
CA ARG A 30 10.89 2.40 0.61
C ARG A 30 10.07 3.45 -0.14
N LEU A 31 9.23 4.20 0.57
CA LEU A 31 8.30 5.16 -0.02
C LEU A 31 8.85 6.60 -0.04
N GLY A 32 10.07 6.83 0.48
CA GLY A 32 10.67 8.16 0.56
C GLY A 32 9.90 9.12 1.48
N VAL A 33 9.30 8.62 2.57
CA VAL A 33 8.50 9.42 3.51
C VAL A 33 8.82 9.13 4.96
N SER A 34 8.49 10.08 5.84
CA SER A 34 8.74 9.95 7.26
C SER A 34 7.93 8.79 7.87
N PRO A 35 8.46 8.10 8.91
CA PRO A 35 7.74 7.05 9.60
C PRO A 35 6.40 7.52 10.20
N LEU A 36 6.33 8.78 10.65
CA LEU A 36 5.09 9.38 11.16
C LEU A 36 3.99 9.41 10.09
N ARG A 37 4.31 9.87 8.88
CA ARG A 37 3.34 9.87 7.78
C ARG A 37 2.91 8.46 7.37
N VAL A 38 3.83 7.50 7.43
CA VAL A 38 3.47 6.09 7.22
C VAL A 38 2.48 5.62 8.28
N ALA A 39 2.71 5.90 9.55
CA ALA A 39 1.79 5.54 10.63
C ALA A 39 0.40 6.16 10.43
N GLU A 40 0.33 7.44 10.06
CA GLU A 40 -0.93 8.12 9.71
C GLU A 40 -1.66 7.44 8.53
N GLY A 41 -0.91 7.04 7.49
CA GLY A 41 -1.45 6.32 6.34
C GLY A 41 -1.96 4.91 6.69
N LEU A 42 -1.24 4.19 7.57
CA LEU A 42 -1.65 2.87 8.05
C LEU A 42 -2.93 2.97 8.90
N LEU A 43 -3.02 3.94 9.82
CA LEU A 43 -4.23 4.20 10.62
C LEU A 43 -5.43 4.61 9.74
N HIS A 44 -5.16 5.36 8.68
CA HIS A 44 -6.19 5.71 7.70
C HIS A 44 -6.74 4.48 6.95
N LEU A 45 -5.87 3.55 6.55
CA LEU A 45 -6.24 2.28 5.93
C LEU A 45 -6.93 1.31 6.89
N GLU A 46 -6.51 1.29 8.15
CA GLU A 46 -7.11 0.47 9.21
C GLU A 46 -8.55 0.88 9.52
N ARG A 47 -8.82 2.20 9.59
CA ARG A 47 -10.20 2.72 9.73
C ARG A 47 -11.14 2.30 8.59
N ARG A 48 -10.59 1.84 7.46
CA ARG A 48 -11.34 1.30 6.31
C ARG A 48 -11.36 -0.23 6.25
N GLY A 49 -10.74 -0.89 7.22
CA GLY A 49 -10.65 -2.35 7.31
C GLY A 49 -9.70 -2.97 6.29
N LEU A 50 -8.73 -2.21 5.77
CA LEU A 50 -7.81 -2.68 4.72
C LEU A 50 -6.47 -3.18 5.28
N VAL A 51 -6.05 -2.68 6.43
CA VAL A 51 -4.76 -2.97 7.04
C VAL A 51 -4.93 -3.15 8.55
N ASP A 52 -4.16 -4.04 9.15
CA ASP A 52 -3.84 -4.04 10.58
C ASP A 52 -2.61 -3.13 10.77
N ALA A 53 -2.82 -1.93 11.35
CA ALA A 53 -1.77 -0.92 11.44
C ALA A 53 -0.68 -1.34 12.43
N GLY A 54 -1.06 -2.05 13.50
CA GLY A 54 -0.12 -2.56 14.50
C GLY A 54 0.83 -3.62 13.95
N LYS A 55 0.37 -4.42 12.97
CA LYS A 55 1.19 -5.43 12.28
C LYS A 55 1.76 -4.98 10.94
N ALA A 56 1.37 -3.79 10.46
CA ALA A 56 1.64 -3.30 9.12
C ALA A 56 1.40 -4.38 8.05
N ARG A 57 0.19 -4.95 8.05
CA ARG A 57 -0.20 -6.08 7.17
C ARG A 57 -1.59 -5.86 6.59
N LEU A 58 -1.82 -6.31 5.35
CA LEU A 58 -3.15 -6.29 4.74
C LEU A 58 -4.11 -7.23 5.47
N THR A 59 -5.36 -6.81 5.61
CA THR A 59 -6.47 -7.74 5.90
C THR A 59 -6.79 -8.55 4.63
N LEU A 60 -7.62 -9.59 4.72
CA LEU A 60 -8.09 -10.30 3.51
C LEU A 60 -8.81 -9.37 2.52
N ARG A 61 -9.62 -8.44 3.05
CA ARG A 61 -10.27 -7.40 2.24
C ARG A 61 -9.25 -6.46 1.60
N GLY A 62 -8.24 -6.04 2.36
CA GLY A 62 -7.15 -5.21 1.84
C GLY A 62 -6.35 -5.90 0.75
N LEU A 63 -6.10 -7.20 0.90
CA LEU A 63 -5.42 -8.03 -0.09
C LEU A 63 -6.19 -8.10 -1.41
N ALA A 64 -7.50 -8.36 -1.35
CA ALA A 64 -8.36 -8.37 -2.54
C ALA A 64 -8.37 -7.01 -3.26
N ILE A 65 -8.42 -5.91 -2.51
CA ILE A 65 -8.40 -4.56 -3.11
C ILE A 65 -7.01 -4.22 -3.69
N ALA A 66 -5.92 -4.53 -2.98
CA ALA A 66 -4.58 -4.24 -3.44
C ALA A 66 -4.22 -5.03 -4.70
N THR A 67 -4.64 -6.30 -4.79
CA THR A 67 -4.46 -7.14 -5.98
C THR A 67 -5.26 -6.61 -7.17
N ALA A 68 -6.54 -6.27 -6.98
CA ALA A 68 -7.36 -5.68 -8.04
C ALA A 68 -6.80 -4.33 -8.54
N LEU A 69 -6.33 -3.47 -7.62
CA LEU A 69 -5.71 -2.20 -7.96
C LEU A 69 -4.43 -2.39 -8.79
N ARG A 70 -3.60 -3.37 -8.44
CA ARG A 70 -2.36 -3.68 -9.16
C ARG A 70 -2.68 -4.19 -10.57
N ALA A 71 -3.60 -5.13 -10.70
CA ALA A 71 -4.04 -5.64 -12.01
C ALA A 71 -4.54 -4.50 -12.92
N ALA A 72 -5.41 -3.63 -12.40
CA ALA A 72 -5.93 -2.49 -13.16
C ALA A 72 -4.85 -1.46 -13.57
N ARG A 73 -3.72 -1.39 -12.83
CA ARG A 73 -2.58 -0.54 -13.21
C ARG A 73 -1.71 -1.19 -14.27
N GLU A 74 -1.52 -2.50 -14.19
CA GLU A 74 -0.78 -3.27 -15.19
C GLU A 74 -1.50 -3.25 -16.54
N GLU A 75 -2.83 -3.40 -16.55
CA GLU A 75 -3.67 -3.28 -17.75
C GLU A 75 -3.55 -1.90 -18.41
N ARG A 76 -3.79 -0.82 -17.64
CA ARG A 76 -3.62 0.55 -18.16
C ARG A 76 -2.21 0.82 -18.68
N ARG A 77 -1.19 0.22 -18.07
CA ARG A 77 0.20 0.38 -18.52
C ARG A 77 0.43 -0.36 -19.85
N ALA A 78 -0.17 -1.53 -20.03
CA ALA A 78 -0.09 -2.27 -21.29
C ALA A 78 -0.77 -1.50 -22.43
N ASP A 79 -1.93 -0.89 -22.18
CA ASP A 79 -2.66 -0.08 -23.18
C ASP A 79 -1.83 1.11 -23.66
N LEU A 80 -1.13 1.80 -22.75
CA LEU A 80 -0.26 2.94 -23.09
C LEU A 80 0.98 2.56 -23.89
N VAL A 81 1.42 1.30 -23.83
CA VAL A 81 2.58 0.80 -24.61
C VAL A 81 2.14 0.26 -25.97
N ALA A 82 0.88 -0.14 -26.10
CA ALA A 82 0.32 -0.67 -27.33
C ALA A 82 -0.24 0.42 -28.28
N ALA A 83 -0.35 1.67 -27.82
CA ALA A 83 -0.80 2.84 -28.57
C ALA A 83 0.38 3.65 -29.12
#